data_AF-A0A3N5LZ12-F1
#
_entry.id   AF-A0A3N5LZ12-F1
#
_cell.length_a   1.000
_cell.length_b   1.000
_cell.length_c   1.000
_cell.angle_alpha   90.00
_cell.angle_beta   90.00
_cell.angle_gamma   90.00
#
_symmetry.space_group_name_H-M   'P 1'
#
loop_
_entity.id
_entity.type
_entity.pdbx_description
1 polymer ?
#
loop_
_entity_poly.entity_id
_entity_poly.type
_entity_poly.pdbx_seq_one_letter_code
_entity_poly.pdbx_strand_id
1 'polypeptide(L)'
;MKNLHQHLHGHAAEQPAAETAHTHGLTIGWAKHYDLVVGLLSLGRERRLREATLDLAQVQPGDHVLDVGCGTGSLTLYAKKRTGASG
;
A
#
# COMPACT_ATOMS: atom_id res chain seq x y z
N MET A 1 -12.01 15.54 -36.35
CA MET A 1 -10.71 14.89 -36.63
C MET A 1 -9.59 15.85 -36.21
N LYS A 2 -8.52 15.31 -35.58
CA LYS A 2 -7.43 15.94 -34.77
C LYS A 2 -7.72 15.84 -33.25
N ASN A 3 -7.52 14.68 -32.62
CA ASN A 3 -6.29 14.08 -32.07
C ASN A 3 -5.73 14.73 -30.79
N LEU A 4 -5.90 13.98 -29.69
CA LEU A 4 -4.85 13.51 -28.78
C LEU A 4 -3.93 14.58 -28.15
N HIS A 5 -4.35 15.13 -27.02
CA HIS A 5 -3.39 15.64 -26.03
C HIS A 5 -2.88 14.46 -25.19
N GLN A 6 -1.76 13.89 -25.64
CA GLN A 6 -0.84 13.14 -24.78
C GLN A 6 -0.45 14.03 -23.59
N HIS A 7 -0.98 13.73 -22.41
CA HIS A 7 -0.36 14.18 -21.16
C HIS A 7 0.85 13.28 -20.90
N LEU A 8 1.99 13.72 -21.42
CA LEU A 8 3.30 13.19 -21.11
C LEU A 8 3.64 13.58 -19.65
N HIS A 9 3.49 12.67 -18.69
CA HIS A 9 4.10 12.83 -17.37
C HIS A 9 5.56 12.37 -17.43
N GLY A 10 6.38 13.16 -18.11
CA GLY A 10 7.84 13.06 -18.03
C GLY A 10 8.34 13.83 -16.80
N HIS A 11 8.46 13.15 -15.66
CA HIS A 11 9.26 13.63 -14.53
C HIS A 11 10.50 12.75 -14.38
N ALA A 12 11.41 12.85 -15.35
CA ALA A 12 12.81 12.52 -15.11
C ALA A 12 13.48 13.75 -14.49
N ALA A 13 13.09 14.08 -13.25
CA ALA A 13 13.90 14.94 -12.42
C ALA A 13 14.93 14.02 -11.75
N GLU A 14 16.17 14.10 -12.20
CA GLU A 14 17.29 13.47 -11.51
C GLU A 14 17.40 14.13 -10.13
N GLN A 15 16.85 13.47 -9.12
CA GLN A 15 16.97 13.90 -7.73
C GLN A 15 18.45 13.75 -7.34
N PRO A 16 19.14 14.82 -6.90
CA PRO A 16 20.50 14.68 -6.39
C PRO A 16 20.48 13.64 -5.28
N ALA A 17 21.43 12.70 -5.33
CA ALA A 17 21.51 11.56 -4.42
C ALA A 17 21.38 12.05 -2.97
N ALA A 18 20.18 11.94 -2.40
CA ALA A 18 19.95 12.23 -1.02
C ALA A 18 20.85 11.28 -0.24
N GLU A 19 21.74 11.84 0.58
CA GLU A 19 22.51 11.11 1.58
C GLU A 19 21.53 10.17 2.30
N THR A 20 21.74 8.85 2.14
CA THR A 20 20.79 7.86 2.61
C THR A 20 20.72 7.93 4.13
N ALA A 21 19.63 8.48 4.67
CA ALA A 21 19.43 8.56 6.10
C ALA A 21 19.48 7.14 6.69
N HIS A 22 20.54 6.85 7.44
CA HIS A 22 20.70 5.57 8.13
C HIS A 22 19.74 5.51 9.33
N THR A 23 18.70 4.68 9.22
CA THR A 23 17.78 4.41 10.32
C THR A 23 18.03 3.02 10.92
N HIS A 24 17.94 2.89 12.24
CA HIS A 24 17.90 1.58 12.89
C HIS A 24 16.45 1.06 12.89
N GLY A 25 16.22 -0.08 12.26
CA GLY A 25 14.90 -0.73 12.27
C GLY A 25 14.54 -1.23 13.66
N LEU A 26 13.25 -1.13 14.03
CA LEU A 26 12.69 -1.68 15.26
C LEU A 26 11.75 -2.85 14.92
N THR A 27 11.82 -3.92 15.71
CA THR A 27 10.94 -5.09 15.56
C THR A 27 9.89 -5.14 16.67
N ILE A 28 8.68 -5.56 16.30
CA ILE A 28 7.58 -5.77 17.26
C ILE A 28 7.46 -7.27 17.50
N GLY A 29 7.93 -7.76 18.65
CA GLY A 29 7.90 -9.18 19.00
C GLY A 29 6.51 -9.73 19.35
N TRP A 30 5.50 -8.88 19.45
CA TRP A 30 4.14 -9.22 19.91
C TRP A 30 3.04 -8.92 18.87
N ALA A 31 3.35 -9.02 17.57
CA ALA A 31 2.43 -8.68 16.47
C ALA A 31 1.01 -9.26 16.65
N LYS A 32 0.87 -10.51 17.14
CA LYS A 32 -0.44 -11.13 17.39
C LYS A 32 -1.31 -10.38 18.41
N HIS A 33 -0.70 -9.86 19.47
CA HIS A 33 -1.43 -9.07 20.49
C HIS A 33 -1.76 -7.68 19.98
N TYR A 34 -0.86 -7.09 19.18
CA TYR A 34 -1.11 -5.81 18.51
C TYR A 34 -2.31 -5.93 17.56
N ASP A 35 -2.33 -6.95 16.70
CA ASP A 35 -3.44 -7.18 15.77
C ASP A 35 -4.77 -7.41 16.51
N LEU A 36 -4.76 -8.15 17.63
CA LEU A 36 -5.96 -8.36 18.46
C LEU A 36 -6.52 -7.05 19.03
N VAL A 37 -5.65 -6.18 19.57
CA VAL A 37 -6.05 -4.88 20.11
C VAL A 37 -6.56 -3.97 19.00
N VAL A 38 -5.88 -3.93 17.86
CA VAL A 38 -6.32 -3.15 16.69
C VAL A 38 -7.69 -3.63 16.20
N GLY A 39 -7.93 -4.94 16.16
CA GLY A 39 -9.23 -5.49 15.77
C GLY A 39 -10.36 -5.14 16.73
N LEU A 40 -10.08 -5.17 18.04
CA LEU A 40 -11.02 -4.73 19.07
C LEU A 40 -11.33 -3.24 18.98
N LEU A 41 -10.30 -2.39 18.85
CA LEU A 41 -10.46 -0.94 18.69
C LEU A 41 -11.16 -0.56 17.38
N SER A 42 -10.96 -1.36 16.34
CA SER A 42 -11.65 -1.20 15.06
C SER A 42 -13.12 -1.68 15.12
N LEU A 43 -13.60 -2.17 16.25
CA LEU A 43 -14.94 -2.77 16.43
C LEU A 43 -15.23 -3.86 15.38
N GLY A 44 -14.22 -4.64 15.00
CA GLY A 44 -14.33 -5.66 13.95
C GLY A 44 -14.52 -5.14 12.53
N ARG A 45 -14.39 -3.83 12.28
CA ARG A 45 -14.58 -3.19 10.96
C ARG A 45 -13.37 -3.28 10.05
N GLU A 46 -12.34 -4.03 10.43
CA GLU A 46 -11.08 -4.09 9.72
C GLU A 46 -11.23 -4.43 8.23
N ARG A 47 -12.14 -5.33 7.86
CA ARG A 47 -12.39 -5.67 6.46
C ARG A 47 -12.83 -4.46 5.66
N ARG A 48 -13.81 -3.70 6.18
CA ARG A 48 -14.32 -2.50 5.53
C ARG A 48 -13.25 -1.42 5.44
N LEU A 49 -12.40 -1.31 6.46
CA LEU A 49 -11.27 -0.38 6.45
C LEU A 49 -10.26 -0.76 5.36
N ARG A 50 -9.88 -2.05 5.26
CA ARG A 50 -8.97 -2.53 4.21
C ARG A 50 -9.53 -2.31 2.79
N GLU A 51 -10.80 -2.64 2.58
CA GLU A 51 -11.48 -2.39 1.29
C GLU A 51 -11.48 -0.88 0.96
N ALA A 52 -11.87 -0.03 1.92
CA ALA A 52 -11.86 1.42 1.73
C ALA A 52 -10.46 1.98 1.48
N THR A 53 -9.42 1.47 2.14
CA THR A 53 -8.03 1.86 1.88
C THR A 53 -7.64 1.58 0.43
N LEU A 54 -7.97 0.40 -0.10
CA LEU A 54 -7.69 0.07 -1.50
C LEU A 54 -8.53 0.89 -2.48
N ASP A 55 -9.77 1.24 -2.12
CA ASP A 55 -10.64 2.09 -2.93
C ASP A 55 -10.07 3.52 -3.01
N LEU A 56 -9.64 4.08 -1.87
CA LEU A 56 -9.04 5.41 -1.78
C LEU A 56 -7.69 5.47 -2.48
N ALA A 57 -6.88 4.40 -2.41
CA ALA A 57 -5.64 4.26 -3.16
C ALA A 57 -5.88 3.97 -4.65
N GLN A 58 -7.14 3.80 -5.07
CA GLN A 58 -7.56 3.55 -6.45
C GLN A 58 -6.86 2.33 -7.09
N VAL A 59 -6.51 1.33 -6.30
CA VAL A 59 -5.82 0.12 -6.78
C VAL A 59 -6.65 -0.58 -7.85
N GLN A 60 -6.03 -0.89 -8.99
CA GLN A 60 -6.64 -1.54 -10.15
C GLN A 60 -6.04 -2.93 -10.42
N PRO A 61 -6.74 -3.78 -11.20
CA PRO A 61 -6.14 -4.99 -11.76
C PRO A 61 -4.85 -4.68 -12.53
N GLY A 62 -3.79 -5.42 -12.25
CA GLY A 62 -2.46 -5.25 -12.84
C GLY A 62 -1.53 -4.30 -12.08
N ASP A 63 -2.00 -3.59 -11.06
CA ASP A 63 -1.11 -2.71 -10.27
C ASP A 63 -0.12 -3.51 -9.42
N HIS A 64 1.11 -3.02 -9.35
CA HIS A 64 2.11 -3.49 -8.40
C HIS A 64 2.05 -2.64 -7.13
N VAL A 65 1.69 -3.25 -6.00
CA VAL A 65 1.45 -2.55 -4.73
C VAL A 65 2.53 -2.87 -3.70
N LEU A 66 3.05 -1.83 -3.04
CA LEU A 66 3.92 -1.94 -1.86
C LEU A 66 3.14 -1.53 -0.61
N ASP A 67 3.02 -2.44 0.35
CA ASP A 67 2.36 -2.24 1.65
C ASP A 67 3.42 -2.07 2.75
N VAL A 68 3.69 -0.82 3.15
CA VAL A 68 4.71 -0.48 4.14
C VAL A 68 4.14 -0.59 5.55
N GLY A 69 4.80 -1.37 6.40
CA GLY A 69 4.28 -1.66 7.74
C GLY A 69 3.12 -2.66 7.72
N CYS A 70 3.14 -3.61 6.78
CA CYS A 70 2.06 -4.55 6.51
C CYS A 70 1.66 -5.48 7.68
N GLY A 71 2.46 -5.52 8.76
CA GLY A 71 2.22 -6.38 9.91
C GLY A 71 2.14 -7.86 9.50
N THR A 72 1.02 -8.51 9.75
CA THR A 72 0.74 -9.89 9.29
C THR A 72 0.35 -10.00 7.81
N GLY A 73 0.31 -8.88 7.07
CA GLY A 73 0.06 -8.84 5.63
C GLY A 73 -1.40 -8.88 5.22
N SER A 74 -2.33 -8.62 6.15
CA SER A 74 -3.77 -8.73 5.84
C SER A 74 -4.23 -7.79 4.73
N LEU A 75 -3.78 -6.53 4.71
CA LEU A 75 -4.08 -5.57 3.63
C LEU A 75 -3.40 -6.00 2.32
N THR A 76 -2.14 -6.43 2.38
CA THR A 76 -1.40 -6.97 1.24
C THR A 76 -2.17 -8.10 0.53
N LEU A 77 -2.80 -9.01 1.28
CA LEU A 77 -3.61 -10.08 0.71
C LEU A 77 -4.86 -9.56 -0.02
N TYR A 78 -5.49 -8.49 0.49
CA TYR A 78 -6.62 -7.86 -0.20
C TYR A 78 -6.15 -7.12 -1.46
N ALA A 79 -5.00 -6.45 -1.39
CA ALA A 79 -4.38 -5.83 -2.56
C ALA A 79 -4.15 -6.89 -3.65
N LYS A 80 -3.52 -8.02 -3.30
CA LYS A 80 -3.26 -9.11 -4.26
C LYS A 80 -4.52 -9.65 -4.93
N LYS A 81 -5.61 -9.79 -4.17
CA LYS A 81 -6.91 -10.21 -4.74
C LYS A 81 -7.46 -9.21 -5.75
N ARG A 82 -7.23 -7.91 -5.54
CA ARG A 82 -7.71 -6.84 -6.41
C ARG A 82 -6.85 -6.66 -7.66
N THR A 83 -5.54 -6.73 -7.50
CA THR A 83 -4.56 -6.55 -8.57
C THR A 83 -4.49 -7.79 -9.49
N GLY A 84 -4.77 -8.98 -8.96
CA GLY A 84 -4.93 -10.20 -9.76
C GLY A 84 -3.60 -10.91 -10.05
N ALA A 85 -3.49 -11.59 -11.19
CA ALA A 85 -2.28 -12.38 -11.51
C ALA A 85 -1.14 -11.53 -12.08
N SER A 86 -1.47 -10.45 -12.80
CA SER A 86 -0.52 -9.56 -13.48
C SER A 86 0.02 -8.43 -12.61
N GLY A 87 -0.56 -8.23 -11.41
CA GLY A 87 -0.07 -7.36 -10.34
C GLY A 87 -0.39 -8.03 -9.02
#